data_AF-C9RHC2-F1
#
_entry.id   AF-C9RHC2-F1
#
_cell.length_a   1.000
_cell.length_b   1.000
_cell.length_c   1.000
_cell.angle_alpha   90.00
_cell.angle_beta   90.00
_cell.angle_gamma   90.00
#
_symmetry.space_group_name_H-M   'P 1'
#
loop_
_entity.id
_entity.type
_entity.pdbx_description
1 polymer ?
#
loop_
_entity_poly.entity_id
_entity_poly.type
_entity_poly.pdbx_seq_one_letter_code
_entity_poly.pdbx_strand_id
1 'polypeptide(L)' 'MHYSIIKPKCKKEVIEIDKGSLKTKRKFAFLLKVGDKILNIREFYSTNDDVEVVVDYSFTDSKRPKEKITIYTVNSIERD' A
#
# COMPACT_ATOMS: atom_id res chain seq x y z
N MET A 1 -23.51 13.13 -9.52
CA MET A 1 -22.23 12.39 -9.55
C MET A 1 -22.20 11.53 -8.30
N HIS A 2 -22.33 10.20 -8.44
CA HIS A 2 -22.13 9.29 -7.30
C HIS A 2 -20.63 9.11 -7.12
N TYR A 3 -20.06 9.73 -6.09
CA TYR A 3 -18.67 9.52 -5.73
C TYR A 3 -18.61 8.23 -4.91
N SER A 4 -18.13 7.14 -5.52
CA SER A 4 -17.92 5.92 -4.75
C SER A 4 -16.79 6.14 -3.74
N ILE A 5 -17.06 5.93 -2.46
CA ILE A 5 -16.05 5.97 -1.41
C ILE A 5 -15.42 4.59 -1.31
N ILE A 6 -14.10 4.53 -1.45
CA ILE A 6 -13.34 3.28 -1.36
C ILE A 6 -12.82 3.16 0.06
N LYS A 7 -13.32 2.14 0.76
CA LYS A 7 -12.89 1.79 2.11
C LYS A 7 -12.14 0.45 2.06
N PRO A 8 -10.81 0.48 1.85
CA PRO A 8 -10.02 -0.75 1.83
C PRO A 8 -9.81 -1.24 3.27
N LYS A 9 -10.30 -2.43 3.59
CA LYS A 9 -9.96 -3.14 4.83
C LYS A 9 -8.61 -3.81 4.64
N CYS A 10 -7.59 -3.29 5.33
CA CYS A 10 -6.23 -3.77 5.18
C CYS A 10 -5.73 -4.44 6.46
N LYS A 11 -4.87 -5.44 6.31
CA LYS A 11 -4.11 -6.06 7.40
C LYS A 11 -2.77 -5.35 7.55
N LYS A 12 -2.46 -4.91 8.77
CA LYS A 12 -1.18 -4.26 9.09
C LYS A 12 -0.09 -5.30 9.31
N GLU A 13 1.04 -5.13 8.62
CA GLU A 13 2.23 -5.96 8.77
C GLU A 13 3.46 -5.05 8.87
N VAL A 14 4.38 -5.36 9.79
CA VAL A 14 5.65 -4.62 9.92
C VAL A 14 6.74 -5.51 9.34
N ILE A 15 7.42 -5.02 8.31
CA ILE A 15 8.52 -5.73 7.67
C ILE A 15 9.82 -4.95 7.81
N GLU A 16 10.93 -5.69 7.84
CA GLU A 16 12.27 -5.12 7.83
C GLU A 16 12.83 -5.23 6.42
N ILE A 17 13.32 -4.11 5.89
CA ILE A 17 13.85 -4.00 4.54
C ILE A 17 15.21 -3.29 4.53
N ASP A 18 15.97 -3.46 3.47
CA ASP A 18 17.17 -2.66 3.27
C ASP A 18 16.77 -1.20 2.99
N LYS A 19 17.39 -0.25 3.68
CA LYS A 19 17.10 1.18 3.53
C LYS A 19 17.30 1.62 2.07
N GLY A 20 16.28 2.26 1.50
CA GLY A 20 16.27 2.70 0.10
C GLY A 20 15.97 1.61 -0.94
N SER A 21 15.69 0.38 -0.51
CA SER A 21 15.30 -0.70 -1.42
C SER A 21 13.80 -0.71 -1.79
N LEU A 22 12.98 0.09 -1.11
CA LEU A 22 11.54 0.07 -1.31
C LEU A 22 11.18 0.60 -2.70
N LYS A 23 10.52 -0.22 -3.51
CA LYS A 23 9.94 0.20 -4.78
C LYS A 23 8.44 0.33 -4.64
N THR A 24 7.96 1.55 -4.81
CA THR A 24 6.53 1.87 -4.84
C THR A 24 6.08 2.26 -6.24
N LYS A 25 4.78 2.14 -6.48
CA LYS A 25 4.11 2.65 -7.68
C LYS A 25 2.82 3.34 -7.28
N ARG A 26 2.54 4.48 -7.92
CA ARG A 26 1.25 5.16 -7.79
C ARG A 26 0.20 4.43 -8.61
N LYS A 27 -0.96 4.20 -7.99
CA LYS A 27 -2.12 3.55 -8.59
C LYS A 27 -3.35 4.34 -8.17
N PHE A 28 -4.31 4.52 -9.08
CA PHE A 28 -5.56 5.17 -8.71
C PHE A 28 -6.32 4.31 -7.69
N ALA A 29 -6.99 4.95 -6.72
CA ALA A 29 -7.74 4.27 -5.67
C ALA A 29 -8.79 3.30 -6.22
N PHE A 30 -9.50 3.69 -7.30
CA PHE A 30 -10.50 2.83 -7.95
C PHE A 30 -9.93 1.56 -8.60
N LEU A 31 -8.62 1.52 -8.86
CA LEU A 31 -7.93 0.35 -9.41
C LEU A 31 -7.36 -0.57 -8.32
N LEU A 32 -7.47 -0.22 -7.03
CA LEU A 32 -7.03 -1.09 -5.93
C LEU A 32 -7.70 -2.47 -6.04
N LYS A 33 -6.90 -3.50 -5.77
CA LYS A 33 -7.34 -4.90 -5.76
C LYS A 33 -6.98 -5.56 -4.43
N VAL A 34 -7.72 -6.60 -4.09
CA VAL A 34 -7.36 -7.49 -2.98
C VAL A 34 -5.98 -8.08 -3.25
N GLY A 35 -5.12 -8.06 -2.24
CA GLY A 35 -3.72 -8.46 -2.31
C GLY A 35 -2.73 -7.32 -2.62
N ASP A 36 -3.20 -6.13 -3.01
CA ASP A 36 -2.32 -4.97 -3.13
C ASP A 36 -1.75 -4.60 -1.73
N LYS A 37 -0.47 -4.24 -1.70
CA LYS A 37 0.23 -3.78 -0.50
C LYS A 37 0.35 -2.26 -0.55
N ILE A 38 -0.17 -1.52 0.41
CA ILE A 38 -0.13 -0.06 0.45
C ILE A 38 0.65 0.44 1.67
N LEU A 39 1.26 1.62 1.58
CA LEU A 39 2.03 2.21 2.69
C LEU A 39 1.18 3.04 3.64
N ASN A 40 0.09 3.62 3.14
CA ASN A 40 -0.82 4.45 3.91
C ASN A 40 -2.25 3.92 3.78
N ILE A 41 -2.94 3.83 4.90
CA ILE A 41 -4.36 3.51 4.96
C ILE A 41 -5.16 4.78 5.24
N ARG A 42 -6.10 5.10 4.35
CA ARG A 42 -7.10 6.17 4.50
C ARG A 42 -8.36 5.78 3.75
N GLU A 43 -9.46 6.47 4.01
CA GLU A 43 -10.61 6.43 3.10
C GLU A 43 -10.22 7.19 1.82
N PHE A 44 -10.48 6.60 0.66
CA PHE A 44 -10.11 7.19 -0.63
C PHE A 44 -11.37 7.55 -1.42
N TYR A 45 -11.35 8.71 -2.06
CA TYR A 45 -12.37 9.10 -3.02
C TYR A 45 -12.01 8.55 -4.41
N SER A 46 -12.90 7.73 -4.99
CA SER A 46 -12.63 7.02 -6.26
C SER A 46 -12.19 7.93 -7.42
N THR A 47 -12.56 9.20 -7.41
CA THR A 47 -12.43 10.11 -8.55
C THR A 47 -11.06 10.78 -8.68
N ASN A 48 -10.32 10.98 -7.59
CA ASN A 48 -9.08 11.78 -7.64
C ASN A 48 -7.94 11.25 -6.75
N ASP A 49 -8.18 10.28 -5.88
CA ASP A 49 -7.12 9.83 -4.99
C ASP A 49 -6.24 8.78 -5.63
N ASP A 50 -4.93 9.02 -5.56
CA ASP A 50 -3.88 8.07 -5.79
C ASP A 50 -3.44 7.39 -4.49
N VAL A 51 -2.99 6.15 -4.65
CA VAL A 51 -2.54 5.26 -3.60
C VAL A 51 -1.19 4.72 -3.97
N GLU A 52 -0.27 4.77 -3.02
CA GLU A 52 1.08 4.28 -3.21
C GLU A 52 1.14 2.80 -2.82
N VAL A 53 1.32 1.96 -3.84
CA VAL A 53 1.35 0.50 -3.73
C VAL A 53 2.81 0.05 -3.73
N VAL A 54 3.17 -0.83 -2.80
CA VAL A 54 4.47 -1.49 -2.72
C VAL A 54 4.53 -2.56 -3.80
N VAL A 55 5.49 -2.43 -4.72
CA VAL A 55 5.73 -3.38 -5.81
C VAL A 55 6.75 -4.42 -5.38
N ASP A 56 7.84 -3.96 -4.78
CA ASP A 56 8.99 -4.81 -4.47
C ASP A 56 9.83 -4.20 -3.34
N TYR A 57 10.52 -5.07 -2.60
CA TYR A 57 11.48 -4.69 -1.57
C TYR A 57 12.53 -5.79 -1.46
N SER A 58 13.78 -5.41 -1.24
CA SER A 58 14.85 -6.37 -0.97
C SER A 58 15.22 -6.34 0.50
N PHE A 59 15.52 -7.53 1.00
CA PHE A 59 16.08 -7.77 2.31
C PHE A 59 17.32 -8.64 2.12
N THR A 60 18.49 -8.11 2.48
CA THR A 60 19.75 -8.84 2.39
C THR A 60 20.43 -8.91 3.74
N ASP A 61 21.26 -9.93 3.95
CA ASP A 61 22.09 -10.06 5.15
C ASP A 61 23.39 -9.21 5.06
N SER A 62 23.34 -8.14 4.27
CA SER A 62 24.49 -7.25 4.06
C SER A 62 24.64 -6.25 5.22
N LYS A 63 25.79 -5.57 5.30
CA LYS A 63 26.02 -4.45 6.23
C LYS A 63 25.16 -3.20 5.93
N ARG A 64 24.19 -3.27 5.02
CA ARG A 64 23.32 -2.14 4.69
C ARG A 64 22.42 -1.80 5.88
N PRO A 65 22.18 -0.51 6.15
CA PRO A 65 21.25 -0.11 7.19
C PRO A 65 19.86 -0.65 6.88
N LYS A 66 19.23 -1.28 7.87
CA LYS A 66 17.88 -1.84 7.78
C LYS A 66 16.85 -0.85 8.30
N GLU A 67 15.66 -0.87 7.73
CA GLU A 67 14.55 0.00 8.10
C GLU A 67 13.28 -0.84 8.28
N LYS A 68 12.50 -0.53 9.32
CA LYS A 68 11.21 -1.16 9.56
C LYS A 68 10.11 -0.31 8.94
N ILE A 69 9.41 -0.86 7.97
CA ILE A 69 8.27 -0.20 7.34
C ILE A 69 6.98 -0.93 7.70
N THR A 70 5.90 -0.16 7.79
CA THR A 70 4.55 -0.72 7.94
C THR A 70 3.93 -0.82 6.57
N ILE A 71 3.46 -2.01 6.22
CA ILE A 71 2.69 -2.28 5.01
C ILE A 71 1.27 -2.69 5.41
N TYR A 72 0.31 -2.24 4.63
CA TYR A 72 -1.09 -2.59 4.75
C TYR A 72 -1.49 -3.44 3.54
N THR A 73 -1.77 -4.72 3.74
CA THR A 73 -2.23 -5.61 2.67
C THR A 73 -3.75 -5.53 2.56
N VAL A 74 -4.27 -5.16 1.39
CA VAL A 74 -5.71 -5.03 1.14
C VAL A 74 -6.36 -6.41 1.15
N ASN A 75 -7.25 -6.67 2.12
CA ASN A 75 -7.99 -7.94 2.21
C ASN A 75 -9.37 -7.85 1.56
N SER A 76 -10.05 -6.72 1.74
CA SER A 76 -11.34 -6.46 1.10
C SER A 76 -11.49 -4.98 0.78
N ILE A 77 -12.33 -4.67 -0.20
CA ILE A 77 -12.60 -3.30 -0.64
C ILE A 77 -14.10 -3.10 -0.59
N GLU A 78 -14.54 -2.22 0.30
CA GLU A 78 -15.93 -1.75 0.33
C GLU A 78 -16.05 -0.50 -0.53
N ARG A 79 -17.14 -0.44 -1.31
CA ARG A 79 -17.46 0.69 -2.21
C ARG A 79 -18.86 1.14 -1.85
N ASP A 80 -18.96 2.36 -1.33
CA ASP A 80 -20.22 3.02 -0.96
C ASP A 80 -20.54 4.15 -1.95
#